data_AF-A0A942I972-F1
#
_entry.id   AF-A0A942I972-F1
#
_cell.length_a   1.000
_cell.length_b   1.000
_cell.length_c   1.000
_cell.angle_alpha   90.00
_cell.angle_beta   90.00
_cell.angle_gamma   90.00
#
_symmetry.space_group_name_H-M   'P 1'
#
loop_
_entity.id
_entity.type
_entity.pdbx_description
1 polymer ?
#
loop_
_entity_poly.entity_id
_entity_poly.type
_entity_poly.pdbx_seq_one_letter_code
_entity_poly.pdbx_strand_id
1 'polypeptide(L)'
;MQPGKSSEIYSLGTWFVIPVRPDLDGSYDSAIMTTYIITDDPYHLQRIQQKSTELGLFTFEFRSFTEQMGWIQEEIDLQTKIMGLMFSVVLIFSMIGLISNLVQFINTHIKEFAIHMLCGGQVSSIIRRILTQIILMLILANVIVFAIHGASSITLATIAFGLVIGSLIVIYPAIKLSAMGINELLRRSE
;
A
#
# COMPACT_ATOMS: atom_id res chain seq x y z
N MET A 1 -33.16 30.36 -7.32
CA MET A 1 -31.96 29.56 -6.98
C MET A 1 -30.80 30.53 -6.82
N GLN A 2 -30.16 30.60 -5.65
CA GLN A 2 -28.99 31.49 -5.42
C GLN A 2 -27.71 30.75 -5.82
N PRO A 3 -27.04 31.09 -6.93
CA PRO A 3 -25.95 30.31 -7.50
C PRO A 3 -24.60 30.42 -6.77
N GLY A 4 -24.56 30.89 -5.52
CA GLY A 4 -23.32 31.11 -4.76
C GLY A 4 -23.24 30.43 -3.38
N LYS A 5 -24.25 29.68 -2.97
CA LYS A 5 -24.31 29.07 -1.62
C LYS A 5 -24.15 27.55 -1.59
N SER A 6 -24.06 26.91 -2.75
CA SER A 6 -23.96 25.48 -2.83
C SER A 6 -22.51 25.07 -3.12
N SER A 7 -21.84 24.52 -2.11
CA SER A 7 -20.64 23.71 -2.29
C SER A 7 -20.97 22.29 -2.75
N GLU A 8 -22.17 22.06 -3.28
CA GLU A 8 -22.58 20.76 -3.80
C GLU A 8 -21.98 20.57 -5.19
N ILE A 9 -21.28 19.47 -5.36
CA ILE A 9 -20.82 19.00 -6.67
C ILE A 9 -22.06 18.53 -7.43
N TYR A 10 -22.40 19.24 -8.50
CA TYR A 10 -23.49 18.83 -9.37
C TYR A 10 -22.95 17.86 -10.42
N SER A 11 -23.31 16.58 -10.29
CA SER A 11 -23.09 15.59 -11.34
C SER A 11 -24.17 15.74 -12.40
N LEU A 12 -23.76 16.06 -13.62
CA LEU A 12 -24.64 16.21 -14.78
C LEU A 12 -24.51 15.00 -15.73
N GLY A 13 -24.29 13.80 -15.16
CA GLY A 13 -24.00 12.59 -15.93
C GLY A 13 -22.51 12.43 -16.19
N THR A 14 -22.05 12.75 -17.41
CA THR A 14 -20.64 12.66 -17.82
C THR A 14 -19.79 13.85 -17.40
N TRP A 15 -20.40 14.90 -16.82
CA TRP A 15 -19.70 16.13 -16.44
C TRP A 15 -19.75 16.37 -14.93
N PHE A 16 -18.64 16.87 -14.41
CA PHE A 16 -18.57 17.42 -13.05
C PHE A 16 -18.16 18.89 -13.14
N VAL A 17 -18.98 19.75 -12.54
CA VAL A 17 -18.69 21.17 -12.39
C VAL A 17 -18.32 21.40 -10.93
N ILE A 18 -17.10 21.88 -10.70
CA ILE A 18 -16.61 22.18 -9.35
C ILE A 18 -16.58 23.69 -9.19
N PRO A 19 -17.59 24.29 -8.54
CA PRO A 19 -17.54 25.70 -8.20
C PRO A 19 -16.50 25.89 -7.09
N VAL A 20 -15.42 26.59 -7.38
CA VAL A 20 -14.51 27.07 -6.34
C VAL A 20 -15.26 28.13 -5.57
N ARG A 21 -15.31 28.02 -4.23
CA ARG A 21 -15.95 29.05 -3.39
C ARG A 21 -15.34 30.40 -3.76
N PRO A 22 -16.12 31.35 -4.31
CA PRO A 22 -15.60 32.68 -4.47
C PRO A 22 -15.30 33.21 -3.07
N ASP A 23 -14.11 33.76 -2.87
CA ASP A 23 -13.89 34.64 -1.73
C ASP A 23 -15.02 35.66 -1.74
N LEU A 24 -15.71 35.81 -0.60
CA LEU A 24 -16.94 36.60 -0.46
C LEU A 24 -16.77 38.09 -0.78
N ASP A 25 -15.57 38.53 -1.15
CA ASP A 25 -15.19 39.89 -1.52
C ASP A 25 -15.03 40.12 -3.03
N GLY A 26 -15.15 39.10 -3.89
CA GLY A 26 -14.85 39.21 -5.34
C GLY A 26 -16.04 38.91 -6.26
N SER A 27 -16.24 39.77 -7.27
CA SER A 27 -17.24 39.67 -8.36
C SER A 27 -17.49 38.23 -8.84
N TYR A 28 -18.74 37.90 -9.19
CA TYR A 28 -19.14 36.62 -9.80
C TYR A 28 -18.27 36.22 -11.02
N ASP A 29 -17.63 37.20 -11.65
CA ASP A 29 -16.67 36.99 -12.75
C ASP A 29 -15.48 36.11 -12.32
N SER A 30 -15.01 36.27 -11.08
CA SER A 30 -13.91 35.47 -10.52
C SER A 30 -14.31 34.00 -10.30
N ALA A 31 -15.54 33.74 -9.87
CA ALA A 31 -16.08 32.40 -9.70
C ALA A 31 -16.15 31.66 -11.06
N ILE A 32 -16.57 32.37 -12.11
CA ILE A 32 -16.65 31.81 -13.46
C ILE A 32 -15.26 31.50 -14.01
N MET A 33 -14.29 32.42 -13.86
CA MET A 33 -12.93 32.21 -14.36
C MET A 33 -12.15 31.11 -13.63
N THR A 34 -12.52 30.80 -12.38
CA THR A 34 -11.89 29.74 -11.56
C THR A 34 -12.63 28.41 -11.60
N THR A 35 -13.71 28.31 -12.39
CA THR A 35 -14.50 27.07 -12.49
C THR A 35 -13.78 26.04 -13.36
N TYR A 36 -13.56 24.86 -12.81
CA TYR A 36 -13.03 23.71 -13.54
C TYR A 36 -14.18 22.88 -14.09
N ILE A 37 -14.08 22.51 -15.37
CA ILE A 37 -15.05 21.63 -16.05
C ILE A 37 -14.33 20.37 -16.48
N ILE A 38 -14.79 19.23 -15.95
CA ILE A 38 -14.28 17.90 -16.32
C ILE A 38 -15.26 17.30 -17.34
N THR A 39 -14.80 17.08 -18.57
CA THR A 39 -15.59 16.50 -19.68
C THR A 39 -14.69 15.72 -20.63
N ASP A 40 -15.22 14.62 -21.17
CA ASP A 40 -14.57 13.83 -22.22
C ASP A 40 -14.82 14.39 -23.63
N ASP A 41 -15.76 15.34 -23.77
CA ASP A 41 -16.13 15.93 -25.06
C ASP A 41 -15.87 17.45 -25.09
N PRO A 42 -14.78 17.90 -25.77
CA PRO A 42 -14.43 19.31 -25.91
C PRO A 42 -15.35 20.08 -26.87
N TYR A 43 -16.12 19.38 -27.73
CA TYR A 43 -17.07 20.02 -28.67
C TYR A 43 -18.15 20.80 -27.92
N HIS A 44 -18.61 20.27 -26.79
CA HIS A 44 -19.62 20.91 -25.97
C HIS A 44 -19.13 22.19 -25.29
N LEU A 45 -17.83 22.26 -24.96
CA LEU A 45 -17.21 23.48 -24.42
C LEU A 45 -17.15 24.60 -25.48
N GLN A 46 -16.79 24.25 -26.72
CA GLN A 46 -16.83 25.20 -27.84
C GLN A 46 -18.25 25.73 -28.12
N ARG A 47 -19.26 24.86 -28.02
CA ARG A 47 -20.66 25.26 -28.19
C ARG A 47 -21.12 26.23 -27.08
N ILE A 48 -20.68 26.02 -25.84
CA ILE A 48 -20.95 26.93 -24.71
C ILE A 48 -20.29 28.28 -24.97
N GLN A 49 -19.03 28.29 -25.42
CA GLN A 49 -18.32 29.51 -25.78
C GLN A 49 -19.04 30.28 -26.91
N GLN A 50 -19.43 29.60 -27.98
CA GLN A 50 -20.16 30.21 -29.10
C GLN A 50 -21.50 30.80 -28.65
N LYS A 51 -22.26 30.06 -27.82
CA LYS A 51 -23.55 30.52 -27.30
C LYS A 51 -23.40 31.73 -26.37
N SER A 52 -22.35 31.77 -25.56
CA SER A 52 -22.04 32.92 -24.69
C SER A 52 -21.79 34.18 -25.52
N THR A 53 -20.97 34.06 -26.57
CA THR A 53 -20.68 35.16 -27.50
C THR A 53 -21.92 35.62 -28.27
N GLU A 54 -22.77 34.69 -28.76
CA GLU A 54 -24.03 35.01 -29.44
C GLU A 54 -25.00 35.80 -28.54
N LEU A 55 -25.03 35.50 -27.25
CA LEU A 55 -25.89 36.16 -26.27
C LEU A 55 -25.30 37.49 -25.77
N GLY A 56 -24.13 37.91 -26.25
CA GLY A 56 -23.44 39.12 -25.80
C GLY A 56 -22.97 39.04 -24.34
N LEU A 57 -22.76 37.82 -23.83
CA LEU A 57 -22.25 37.57 -22.48
C LEU A 57 -20.72 37.59 -22.47
N PHE A 58 -20.11 37.06 -21.42
CA PHE A 58 -18.65 36.97 -21.31
C PHE A 58 -18.02 36.10 -22.40
N THR A 59 -16.93 36.59 -22.98
CA THR A 59 -16.05 35.82 -23.87
C THR A 59 -15.00 35.12 -23.02
N PHE A 60 -15.01 33.79 -23.00
CA PHE A 60 -14.04 32.96 -22.28
C PHE A 60 -13.46 31.89 -23.20
N GLU A 61 -12.25 31.44 -22.89
CA GLU A 61 -11.56 30.35 -23.59
C GLU A 61 -11.29 29.22 -22.61
N PHE A 62 -11.67 27.99 -22.99
CA PHE A 62 -11.37 26.81 -22.19
C PHE A 62 -9.98 26.29 -22.53
N ARG A 63 -9.12 26.17 -21.52
CA ARG A 63 -7.81 25.52 -21.65
C ARG A 63 -7.88 24.09 -21.17
N SER A 64 -7.36 23.18 -21.99
CA SER A 64 -7.26 21.76 -21.61
C SER A 64 -6.12 21.55 -20.62
N PHE A 65 -6.40 20.76 -19.58
CA PHE A 65 -5.40 20.26 -18.62
C PHE A 65 -5.05 18.79 -18.90
N THR A 66 -5.50 18.19 -20.00
CA THR A 66 -5.29 16.76 -20.30
C THR A 66 -3.81 16.38 -20.31
N GLU A 67 -2.95 17.20 -20.92
CA GLU A 67 -1.50 16.95 -20.97
C GLU A 67 -0.86 17.05 -19.58
N GLN A 68 -1.21 18.06 -18.80
CA GLN A 68 -0.72 18.24 -17.42
C GLN A 68 -1.18 17.08 -16.52
N MET A 69 -2.43 16.64 -16.67
CA MET A 69 -2.96 15.47 -15.95
C MET A 69 -2.24 14.19 -16.37
N GLY A 70 -1.89 14.05 -17.66
CA GLY A 70 -1.06 12.97 -18.16
C GLY A 70 0.33 12.93 -17.50
N TRP A 71 1.02 14.07 -17.45
CA TRP A 71 2.32 14.17 -16.76
C TRP A 71 2.23 13.87 -15.26
N ILE A 72 1.19 14.34 -14.58
CA ILE A 72 0.95 14.04 -13.16
C ILE A 72 0.73 12.52 -12.96
N GLN A 73 -0.05 11.88 -13.84
CA GLN A 73 -0.28 10.44 -13.74
C GLN A 73 1.00 9.64 -13.98
N GLU A 74 1.80 10.01 -14.98
CA GLU A 74 3.11 9.39 -15.25
C GLU A 74 4.08 9.57 -14.08
N GLU A 75 4.11 10.76 -13.47
CA GLU A 75 4.95 11.06 -12.32
C GLU A 75 4.54 10.24 -11.09
N ILE A 76 3.24 10.16 -10.79
CA ILE A 76 2.71 9.36 -9.68
C ILE A 76 3.00 7.86 -9.90
N ASP A 77 2.82 7.35 -11.11
CA ASP A 77 3.12 5.96 -11.45
C ASP A 77 4.62 5.65 -11.29
N LEU A 78 5.48 6.53 -11.80
CA LEU A 78 6.93 6.41 -11.66
C LEU A 78 7.34 6.45 -10.18
N GLN A 79 6.81 7.40 -9.42
CA GLN A 79 7.10 7.53 -7.98
C GLN A 79 6.66 6.29 -7.21
N THR A 80 5.46 5.77 -7.52
CA THR A 80 4.91 4.55 -6.90
C THR A 80 5.80 3.34 -7.20
N LYS A 81 6.28 3.20 -8.45
CA LYS A 81 7.20 2.13 -8.84
C LYS A 81 8.54 2.22 -8.13
N ILE A 82 9.14 3.41 -8.06
CA ILE A 82 10.41 3.63 -7.35
C ILE A 82 10.27 3.29 -5.87
N MET A 83 9.22 3.80 -5.22
CA MET A 83 8.96 3.55 -3.80
C MET A 83 8.71 2.05 -3.54
N GLY A 84 7.94 1.39 -4.42
CA GLY A 84 7.72 -0.06 -4.37
C GLY A 84 9.02 -0.86 -4.49
N LEU A 85 9.92 -0.46 -5.39
CA LEU A 85 11.22 -1.10 -5.54
C LEU A 85 12.06 -0.93 -4.26
N MET A 86 12.15 0.26 -3.70
CA MET A 86 12.90 0.49 -2.45
C MET A 86 12.37 -0.37 -1.29
N PHE A 87 11.05 -0.41 -1.10
CA PHE A 87 10.45 -1.25 -0.06
C PHE A 87 10.70 -2.75 -0.30
N SER A 88 10.66 -3.21 -1.55
CA SER A 88 10.97 -4.61 -1.88
C SER A 88 12.40 -5.00 -1.51
N VAL A 89 13.38 -4.11 -1.74
CA VAL A 89 14.78 -4.34 -1.38
C VAL A 89 14.94 -4.45 0.14
N VAL A 90 14.36 -3.51 0.89
CA VAL A 90 14.37 -3.53 2.36
C VAL A 90 13.72 -4.80 2.90
N LEU A 91 12.63 -5.23 2.29
CA LEU A 91 11.90 -6.44 2.66
C LEU A 91 12.76 -7.69 2.45
N ILE A 92 13.47 -7.81 1.33
CA ILE A 92 14.40 -8.91 1.07
C ILE A 92 15.50 -8.97 2.13
N PHE A 93 16.14 -7.83 2.43
CA PHE A 93 17.18 -7.78 3.46
C PHE A 93 16.63 -8.15 4.84
N SER A 94 15.42 -7.70 5.17
CA SER A 94 14.76 -8.05 6.43
C SER A 94 14.46 -9.55 6.52
N MET A 95 14.02 -10.17 5.42
CA MET A 95 13.81 -11.62 5.34
C MET A 95 15.11 -12.39 5.55
N ILE A 96 16.20 -11.99 4.87
CA ILE A 96 17.52 -12.63 5.03
C ILE A 96 18.02 -12.49 6.47
N GLY A 97 17.86 -11.32 7.08
CA GLY A 97 18.22 -11.06 8.47
C GLY A 97 17.44 -11.95 9.44
N LEU A 98 16.12 -12.07 9.25
CA LEU A 98 15.28 -12.91 10.10
C LEU A 98 15.60 -14.40 9.93
N ILE A 99 15.81 -14.87 8.70
CA ILE A 99 16.24 -16.25 8.43
C ILE A 99 17.58 -16.53 9.11
N SER A 100 18.54 -15.61 9.00
CA SER A 100 19.86 -15.74 9.64
C SER A 100 19.75 -15.80 11.15
N ASN A 101 18.89 -14.96 11.75
CA ASN A 101 18.60 -14.99 13.18
C ASN A 101 18.00 -16.34 13.63
N LEU A 102 17.02 -16.87 12.89
CA LEU A 102 16.43 -18.18 13.18
C LEU A 102 17.45 -19.32 13.07
N VAL A 103 18.32 -19.27 12.04
CA VAL A 103 19.40 -20.24 11.88
C VAL A 103 20.39 -20.16 13.03
N GLN A 104 20.76 -18.95 13.46
CA GLN A 104 21.64 -18.74 14.60
C GLN A 104 21.01 -19.28 15.88
N PHE A 105 19.72 -19.00 16.11
CA PHE A 105 18.97 -19.55 17.23
C PHE A 105 19.02 -21.10 17.26
N ILE A 106 18.81 -21.75 16.11
CA ILE A 106 18.93 -23.21 16.01
C ILE A 106 20.34 -23.69 16.39
N ASN A 107 21.38 -23.04 15.86
CA ASN A 107 22.77 -23.42 16.12
C ASN A 107 23.16 -23.22 17.59
N THR A 108 22.73 -22.12 18.22
CA THR A 108 23.04 -21.82 19.62
C THR A 108 22.44 -22.86 20.56
N HIS A 109 21.21 -23.31 20.29
CA HIS A 109 20.50 -24.28 21.15
C HIS A 109 20.64 -25.74 20.68
N ILE A 110 21.54 -26.03 19.73
CA ILE A 110 21.66 -27.36 19.12
C ILE A 110 21.98 -28.47 20.13
N LYS A 111 22.78 -28.16 21.17
CA LYS A 111 23.12 -29.11 22.24
C LYS A 111 21.90 -29.47 23.10
N GLU A 112 21.09 -28.48 23.47
CA GLU A 112 19.84 -28.69 24.20
C GLU A 112 18.85 -29.51 23.37
N PHE A 113 18.77 -29.22 22.08
CA PHE A 113 17.95 -29.98 21.14
C PHE A 113 18.41 -31.42 21.00
N ALA A 114 19.72 -31.67 20.91
CA ALA A 114 20.28 -33.03 20.85
C ALA A 114 19.96 -33.83 22.12
N ILE A 115 20.10 -33.22 23.32
CA ILE A 115 19.74 -33.87 24.59
C ILE A 115 18.24 -34.19 24.63
N HIS A 116 17.39 -33.23 24.26
CA HIS A 116 15.94 -33.46 24.20
C HIS A 116 15.59 -34.60 23.25
N MET A 117 16.29 -34.71 22.12
CA MET A 117 16.08 -35.75 21.12
C MET A 117 16.53 -37.14 21.62
N LEU A 118 17.66 -37.20 22.36
CA LEU A 118 18.13 -38.42 23.03
C LEU A 118 17.12 -38.92 24.08
N CYS A 119 16.43 -38.01 24.77
CA CYS A 119 15.37 -38.34 25.72
C CYS A 119 14.01 -38.66 25.06
N GLY A 120 13.93 -38.79 23.73
CA GLY A 120 12.70 -39.12 22.99
C GLY A 120 11.92 -37.92 22.44
N GLY A 121 12.50 -36.71 22.48
CA GLY A 121 11.91 -35.50 21.90
C GLY A 121 11.92 -35.49 20.38
N GLN A 122 10.89 -34.91 19.75
CA GLN A 122 10.77 -34.80 18.30
C GLN A 122 11.21 -33.42 17.77
N VAL A 123 11.72 -33.39 16.54
CA VAL A 123 12.03 -32.17 15.75
C VAL A 123 10.87 -31.18 15.71
N SER A 124 9.63 -31.68 15.77
CA SER A 124 8.39 -30.89 15.83
C SER A 124 8.38 -29.85 16.96
N SER A 125 9.01 -30.14 18.10
CA SER A 125 9.10 -29.20 19.22
C SER A 125 9.92 -27.94 18.88
N ILE A 126 10.98 -28.09 18.09
CA ILE A 126 11.86 -27.01 17.63
C ILE A 126 11.13 -26.16 16.59
N ILE A 127 10.46 -26.81 15.63
CA ILE A 127 9.65 -26.13 14.62
C ILE A 127 8.54 -25.31 15.29
N ARG A 128 7.90 -25.84 16.33
CA ARG A 128 6.85 -25.13 17.09
C ARG A 128 7.39 -23.89 17.80
N ARG A 129 8.62 -23.92 18.33
CA ARG A 129 9.27 -22.73 18.91
C ARG A 129 9.51 -21.65 17.85
N ILE A 130 10.05 -22.03 16.69
CA ILE A 130 10.28 -21.11 15.55
C ILE A 130 8.95 -20.48 15.10
N LEU A 131 7.91 -21.30 14.94
CA LEU A 131 6.57 -20.85 14.57
C LEU A 131 6.02 -19.83 15.58
N THR A 132 6.21 -20.08 16.87
CA THR A 132 5.73 -19.18 17.94
C THR A 132 6.41 -17.81 17.86
N GLN A 133 7.73 -17.76 17.61
CA GLN A 133 8.46 -16.51 17.48
C GLN A 133 7.97 -15.66 16.28
N ILE A 134 7.70 -16.30 15.14
CA ILE A 134 7.17 -15.64 13.95
C ILE A 134 5.74 -15.16 14.15
N ILE A 135 4.88 -15.98 14.76
CA ILE A 135 3.50 -15.60 15.06
C ILE A 135 3.46 -14.39 16.00
N LEU A 136 4.28 -14.36 17.06
CA LEU A 136 4.36 -13.22 17.96
C LEU A 136 4.80 -11.94 17.24
N MET A 137 5.81 -12.03 16.38
CA MET A 137 6.27 -10.91 15.57
C MET A 137 5.16 -10.40 14.62
N LEU A 138 4.44 -11.31 13.96
CA LEU A 138 3.32 -10.95 13.08
C LEU A 138 2.16 -10.31 13.84
N ILE A 139 1.81 -10.81 15.03
CA ILE A 139 0.76 -10.20 15.85
C ILE A 139 1.14 -8.77 16.20
N LEU A 140 2.36 -8.53 16.69
CA LEU A 140 2.84 -7.19 17.03
C LEU A 140 2.81 -6.24 15.83
N ALA A 141 3.25 -6.71 14.66
CA ALA A 141 3.21 -5.91 13.44
C ALA A 141 1.77 -5.53 13.04
N ASN A 142 0.83 -6.48 13.11
CA ASN A 142 -0.56 -6.25 12.74
C ASN A 142 -1.30 -5.35 13.74
N VAL A 143 -0.95 -5.37 15.03
CA VAL A 143 -1.51 -4.43 16.02
C VAL A 143 -1.19 -2.99 15.65
N ILE A 144 0.04 -2.71 15.20
CA ILE A 144 0.45 -1.37 14.76
C ILE A 144 -0.35 -0.93 13.52
N VAL A 145 -0.49 -1.83 12.54
CA VAL A 145 -1.24 -1.55 11.30
C VAL A 145 -2.71 -1.28 11.60
N PHE A 146 -3.31 -2.10 12.47
CA PHE A 146 -4.70 -1.95 12.90
C PHE A 146 -4.92 -0.63 13.66
N ALA A 147 -3.96 -0.19 14.48
CA ALA A 147 -4.06 1.08 15.20
C ALA A 147 -4.08 2.31 14.26
N ILE A 148 -3.41 2.23 13.11
CA ILE A 148 -3.33 3.35 12.16
C ILE A 148 -4.51 3.36 11.18
N HIS A 149 -4.85 2.19 10.62
CA HIS A 149 -5.80 2.09 9.51
C HIS A 149 -7.19 1.56 9.92
N GLY A 150 -7.37 1.13 11.17
CA GLY A 150 -8.63 0.55 11.66
C GLY A 150 -9.03 -0.74 10.93
N ALA A 151 -10.32 -1.09 10.95
CA ALA A 151 -10.85 -2.24 10.20
C ALA A 151 -11.09 -1.89 8.72
N SER A 152 -10.00 -1.65 7.98
CA SER A 152 -10.01 -1.29 6.55
C SER A 152 -9.51 -2.44 5.66
N SER A 153 -9.89 -2.45 4.38
CA SER A 153 -9.37 -3.39 3.36
C SER A 153 -7.84 -3.45 3.32
N ILE A 154 -7.17 -2.32 3.65
CA ILE A 154 -5.71 -2.24 3.73
C ILE A 154 -5.18 -3.19 4.81
N THR A 155 -5.80 -3.22 5.99
CA THR A 155 -5.35 -4.09 7.09
C THR A 155 -5.49 -5.56 6.77
N LEU A 156 -6.58 -5.94 6.08
CA LEU A 156 -6.79 -7.30 5.62
C LEU A 156 -5.72 -7.72 4.59
N ALA A 157 -5.40 -6.83 3.65
CA ALA A 157 -4.34 -7.06 2.66
C ALA A 157 -2.97 -7.21 3.34
N THR A 158 -2.66 -6.38 4.35
CA THR A 158 -1.40 -6.47 5.10
C THR A 158 -1.30 -7.78 5.89
N ILE A 159 -2.38 -8.24 6.52
CA ILE A 159 -2.41 -9.53 7.22
C ILE A 159 -2.14 -10.67 6.24
N ALA A 160 -2.84 -10.70 5.11
CA ALA A 160 -2.68 -11.74 4.10
C ALA A 160 -1.24 -11.78 3.56
N PHE A 161 -0.67 -10.61 3.25
CA PHE A 161 0.70 -10.50 2.77
C PHE A 161 1.73 -10.92 3.82
N GLY A 162 1.52 -10.52 5.08
CA GLY A 162 2.36 -10.93 6.21
C GLY A 162 2.37 -12.43 6.44
N LEU A 163 1.23 -13.11 6.27
CA LEU A 163 1.14 -14.58 6.36
C LEU A 163 1.93 -15.28 5.26
N VAL A 164 1.89 -14.77 4.02
CA VAL A 164 2.66 -15.32 2.90
C VAL A 164 4.16 -15.19 3.17
N ILE A 165 4.61 -14.00 3.58
CA ILE A 165 6.03 -13.77 3.90
C ILE A 165 6.47 -14.60 5.11
N GLY A 166 5.68 -14.63 6.19
CA GLY A 166 5.98 -15.43 7.37
C GLY A 166 6.13 -16.92 7.01
N SER A 167 5.27 -17.43 6.14
CA SER A 167 5.36 -18.81 5.64
C SER A 167 6.67 -19.04 4.87
N LEU A 168 7.03 -18.13 3.96
CA LEU A 168 8.30 -18.22 3.21
C LEU A 168 9.53 -18.24 4.13
N ILE A 169 9.53 -17.41 5.18
CA ILE A 169 10.63 -17.34 6.15
C ILE A 169 10.78 -18.64 6.93
N VAL A 170 9.67 -19.29 7.30
CA VAL A 170 9.67 -20.54 8.09
C VAL A 170 10.07 -21.76 7.25
N ILE A 171 9.77 -21.77 5.95
CA ILE A 171 10.09 -22.90 5.06
C ILE A 171 11.60 -23.20 5.05
N TYR A 172 12.46 -22.19 4.96
CA TYR A 172 13.92 -22.41 4.91
C TYR A 172 14.48 -23.13 6.16
N PRO A 173 14.29 -22.63 7.40
CA PRO A 173 14.76 -23.32 8.60
C PRO A 173 14.04 -24.65 8.80
N ALA A 174 12.77 -24.80 8.42
CA ALA A 174 12.05 -26.06 8.52
C ALA A 174 12.67 -27.15 7.64
N ILE A 175 12.98 -26.83 6.37
CA ILE A 175 13.67 -27.77 5.46
C ILE A 175 15.04 -28.12 6.03
N LYS A 176 15.83 -27.12 6.42
CA LYS A 176 17.17 -27.32 7.00
C LYS A 176 17.13 -28.25 8.22
N LEU A 177 16.16 -28.06 9.11
CA LEU A 177 16.00 -28.86 10.31
C LEU A 177 15.51 -30.29 10.02
N SER A 178 14.65 -30.45 9.01
CA SER A 178 14.18 -31.77 8.57
C SER A 178 15.26 -32.59 7.85
N ALA A 179 16.17 -31.92 7.15
CA ALA A 179 17.32 -32.54 6.49
C ALA A 179 18.41 -32.95 7.49
N MET A 180 18.58 -32.19 8.59
CA MET A 180 19.44 -32.56 9.72
C MET A 180 18.80 -33.71 10.50
N GLY A 181 19.04 -34.94 10.07
CA GLY A 181 18.65 -36.12 10.84
C GLY A 181 19.32 -36.13 12.23
N ILE A 182 18.73 -36.89 13.16
CA ILE A 182 19.21 -37.09 14.56
C ILE A 182 20.74 -37.31 14.61
N ASN A 183 21.26 -38.08 13.67
CA ASN A 183 22.67 -38.48 13.61
C ASN A 183 23.62 -37.30 13.34
N GLU A 184 23.17 -36.29 12.60
CA GLU A 184 23.98 -35.11 12.27
C GLU A 184 23.91 -34.03 13.36
N LEU A 185 22.77 -33.94 14.04
CA LEU A 185 22.59 -33.13 15.25
C LEU A 185 23.50 -33.62 16.38
N LEU A 186 23.61 -34.94 16.57
CA LEU A 186 24.51 -35.55 17.55
C LEU A 186 25.99 -35.32 17.20
N ARG A 187 26.39 -35.52 15.94
CA ARG A 187 27.79 -35.29 15.50
C ARG A 187 28.24 -33.81 15.58
N ARG A 188 27.31 -32.85 15.59
CA ARG A 188 27.61 -31.41 15.80
C ARG A 188 27.60 -30.99 17.27
N SER A 189 27.08 -31.84 18.16
CA SER A 189 27.02 -31.56 19.59
C SER A 189 28.28 -31.97 20.36
N GLU A 190 29.06 -32.88 19.77
CA GLU A 190 30.43 -33.26 20.17
C GLU A 190 31.43 -32.18 19.77
#